data_AF-A0A2A9DQG0-F1
#
_entry.id   AF-A0A2A9DQG0-F1
#
_cell.length_a   1.000
_cell.length_b   1.000
_cell.length_c   1.000
_cell.angle_alpha   90.00
_cell.angle_beta   90.00
_cell.angle_gamma   90.00
#
_symmetry.space_group_name_H-M   'P 1'
#
loop_
_entity.id
_entity.type
_entity.pdbx_description
1 polymer ?
#
loop_
_entity_poly.entity_id
_entity_poly.type
_entity_poly.pdbx_seq_one_letter_code
_entity_poly.pdbx_strand_id
1 'polypeptide(L)'
;MYPLHKDMTLNEEQLQIVSDYVKEVGFCLPGTAPEDFQPRAFARYLGWEFMSEDLEAYGVGLYCTKPGFEKYYTFIRMSYGQLMGDPNAPRLPVNNPVLATDTLRMHRWWSRREGPARSGVDTYDKDDGSVPGVDQDLRELGDILGDILHFAQQGKGPDDKGKFDLAVDWGTLLAGRYPRLQYFQNKGMLTREQEEALTDFETVATDLQPTLEYLSLPTLATIARPEARTHEAHHDKTT
;
A
#
# COMPACT_ATOMS: atom_id res chain seq x y z
N MET A 1 22.18 7.29 -17.23
CA MET A 1 21.76 6.87 -15.87
C MET A 1 20.24 6.93 -15.88
N TYR A 2 19.58 5.78 -15.96
CA TYR A 2 18.11 5.73 -16.00
C TYR A 2 17.58 6.25 -14.66
N PRO A 3 16.59 7.17 -14.65
CA PRO A 3 15.92 7.57 -13.41
C PRO A 3 14.95 6.46 -13.00
N LEU A 4 15.49 5.26 -12.77
CA LEU A 4 14.77 4.18 -12.13
C LEU A 4 14.34 4.70 -10.74
N HIS A 5 13.15 4.27 -10.29
CA HIS A 5 12.60 4.55 -8.95
C HIS A 5 11.92 5.91 -8.74
N LYS A 6 11.52 6.62 -9.80
CA LYS A 6 10.67 7.82 -9.67
C LYS A 6 9.46 7.75 -10.57
N ASP A 7 8.36 8.29 -10.06
CA ASP A 7 7.18 8.58 -10.87
C ASP A 7 7.53 9.56 -11.99
N MET A 8 6.83 9.45 -13.11
CA MET A 8 7.06 10.27 -14.30
C MET A 8 5.78 10.93 -14.78
N THR A 9 5.92 12.17 -15.23
CA THR A 9 4.89 12.84 -16.03
C THR A 9 5.07 12.41 -17.49
N LEU A 10 3.99 11.92 -18.09
CA LEU A 10 3.98 11.48 -19.48
C LEU A 10 3.72 12.66 -20.42
N ASN A 11 4.46 12.73 -21.52
CA ASN A 11 4.20 13.65 -22.62
C ASN A 11 3.17 13.07 -23.61
N GLU A 12 2.78 13.85 -24.62
CA GLU A 12 1.74 13.43 -25.60
C GLU A 12 2.13 12.17 -26.39
N GLU A 13 3.40 12.05 -26.78
CA GLU A 13 3.92 10.87 -27.49
C GLU A 13 3.80 9.61 -26.62
N GLN A 14 4.14 9.71 -25.34
CA GLN A 14 4.04 8.63 -24.37
C GLN A 14 2.59 8.27 -24.07
N LEU A 15 1.69 9.26 -23.98
CA LEU A 15 0.26 9.02 -23.83
C LEU A 15 -0.34 8.31 -25.05
N GLN A 16 0.15 8.61 -26.25
CA GLN A 16 -0.24 7.92 -27.46
C GLN A 16 0.25 6.46 -27.45
N ILE A 17 1.51 6.22 -27.06
CA ILE A 17 2.06 4.86 -26.88
C ILE A 17 1.19 4.04 -25.93
N VAL A 18 0.79 4.60 -24.78
CA VAL A 18 -0.09 3.91 -23.82
C VAL A 18 -1.47 3.63 -24.44
N SER A 19 -2.04 4.61 -25.14
CA SER A 19 -3.37 4.47 -25.77
C SER A 19 -3.38 3.40 -26.86
N ASP A 20 -2.32 3.35 -27.67
CA ASP A 20 -2.16 2.34 -28.72
C ASP A 20 -1.96 0.96 -28.12
N TYR A 21 -1.18 0.86 -27.04
CA TYR A 21 -0.98 -0.39 -26.31
C TYR A 21 -2.29 -0.92 -25.70
N VAL A 22 -3.09 -0.06 -25.06
CA VAL A 22 -4.42 -0.42 -24.51
C VAL A 22 -5.32 -1.05 -25.58
N LYS A 23 -5.33 -0.48 -26.79
CA LYS A 23 -6.09 -1.02 -27.93
C LYS A 23 -5.49 -2.33 -28.45
N GLU A 24 -4.16 -2.38 -28.60
CA GLU A 24 -3.43 -3.55 -29.09
C GLU A 24 -3.74 -4.79 -28.24
N VAL A 25 -3.72 -4.65 -26.91
CA VAL A 25 -3.94 -5.77 -25.98
C VAL A 25 -5.41 -6.00 -25.63
N GLY A 26 -6.34 -5.20 -26.18
CA GLY A 26 -7.77 -5.31 -25.89
C GLY A 26 -8.14 -5.04 -24.43
N PHE A 27 -7.39 -4.17 -23.74
CA PHE A 27 -7.55 -3.94 -22.31
C PHE A 27 -8.87 -3.22 -22.00
N CYS A 28 -9.79 -3.88 -21.29
CA CYS A 28 -11.09 -3.32 -20.96
C CYS A 28 -11.73 -3.94 -19.70
N LEU A 29 -12.59 -3.18 -19.02
CA LEU A 29 -13.40 -3.69 -17.92
C LEU A 29 -14.69 -4.34 -18.47
N PRO A 30 -15.35 -5.24 -17.72
CA PRO A 30 -16.62 -5.81 -18.16
C PRO A 30 -17.65 -4.70 -18.48
N GLY A 31 -18.12 -4.70 -19.73
CA GLY A 31 -19.09 -3.71 -20.21
C GLY A 31 -18.46 -2.43 -20.79
N THR A 32 -17.14 -2.34 -20.92
CA THR A 32 -16.44 -1.26 -21.63
C THR A 32 -15.62 -1.80 -22.82
N ALA A 33 -15.06 -0.91 -23.62
CA ALA A 33 -14.13 -1.22 -24.71
C ALA A 33 -12.79 -0.48 -24.51
N PRO A 34 -11.69 -0.91 -25.15
CA PRO A 34 -10.39 -0.23 -25.02
C PRO A 34 -10.43 1.25 -25.39
N GLU A 35 -11.30 1.64 -26.33
CA GLU A 35 -11.49 3.02 -26.77
C GLU A 35 -12.14 3.90 -25.70
N ASP A 36 -12.79 3.29 -24.70
CA ASP A 36 -13.40 3.99 -23.59
C ASP A 36 -12.38 4.40 -22.52
N PHE A 37 -11.08 4.11 -22.68
CA PHE A 37 -10.06 4.44 -21.69
C PHE A 37 -9.11 5.52 -22.17
N GLN A 38 -8.88 6.52 -21.32
CA GLN A 38 -7.88 7.55 -21.54
C GLN A 38 -6.78 7.47 -20.49
N PRO A 39 -5.50 7.49 -20.90
CA PRO A 39 -4.38 7.48 -19.97
C PRO A 39 -4.23 8.83 -19.26
N ARG A 40 -3.84 8.76 -18.00
CA ARG A 40 -3.46 9.92 -17.21
C ARG A 40 -2.02 10.30 -17.54
N ALA A 41 -1.73 11.59 -17.42
CA ALA A 41 -0.40 12.18 -17.63
C ALA A 41 0.66 11.76 -16.59
N PHE A 42 0.43 10.71 -15.79
CA PHE A 42 1.32 10.31 -14.71
C PHE A 42 1.43 8.79 -14.66
N ALA A 43 2.67 8.28 -14.72
CA ALA A 43 2.99 6.88 -14.53
C ALA A 43 3.73 6.70 -13.21
N ARG A 44 3.25 5.77 -12.40
CA ARG A 44 3.86 5.45 -11.10
C ARG A 44 4.83 4.31 -11.21
N TYR A 45 5.96 4.43 -10.53
CA TYR A 45 6.88 3.31 -10.42
C TYR A 45 6.31 2.23 -9.50
N LEU A 46 6.12 1.01 -10.00
CA LEU A 46 5.43 -0.07 -9.27
C LEU A 46 6.36 -0.97 -8.45
N GLY A 47 7.68 -0.85 -8.63
CA GLY A 47 8.67 -1.77 -8.03
C GLY A 47 8.67 -1.82 -6.50
N TRP A 48 7.97 -0.91 -5.81
CA TRP A 48 7.79 -0.92 -4.36
C TRP A 48 6.38 -1.30 -3.88
N GLU A 49 5.38 -1.32 -4.78
CA GLU A 49 3.97 -1.55 -4.44
C GLU A 49 3.54 -3.02 -4.63
N PHE A 50 4.34 -3.86 -5.30
CA PHE A 50 3.97 -5.24 -5.66
C PHE A 50 5.13 -6.26 -5.54
N MET A 51 4.83 -7.43 -4.96
CA MET A 51 5.75 -8.52 -4.59
C MET A 51 6.52 -9.24 -5.73
N SER A 52 6.14 -9.05 -6.99
CA SER A 52 6.64 -9.87 -8.11
C SER A 52 6.75 -9.10 -9.42
N GLU A 53 6.89 -7.78 -9.36
CA GLU A 53 7.05 -6.96 -10.56
C GLU A 53 8.51 -6.77 -10.90
N ASP A 54 8.82 -6.76 -12.21
CA ASP A 54 10.14 -6.39 -12.69
C ASP A 54 10.51 -4.99 -12.19
N LEU A 55 11.78 -4.79 -11.83
CA LEU A 55 12.33 -3.53 -11.28
C LEU A 55 12.16 -2.31 -12.18
N GLU A 56 11.59 -2.47 -13.38
CA GLU A 56 11.34 -1.43 -14.39
C GLU A 56 9.85 -1.25 -14.71
N ALA A 57 8.94 -1.81 -13.90
CA ALA A 57 7.50 -1.71 -14.12
C ALA A 57 6.93 -0.36 -13.69
N TYR A 58 6.12 0.23 -14.58
CA TYR A 58 5.34 1.43 -14.37
C TYR A 58 3.85 1.14 -14.53
N GLY A 59 3.04 1.73 -13.66
CA GLY A 59 1.58 1.71 -13.73
C GLY A 59 1.08 3.02 -14.28
N VAL A 60 0.46 2.98 -15.46
CA VAL A 60 -0.20 4.15 -16.05
C VAL A 60 -1.68 4.09 -15.72
N GLY A 61 -2.17 5.06 -14.96
CA GLY A 61 -3.58 5.17 -14.62
C GLY A 61 -4.43 5.45 -15.85
N LEU A 62 -5.58 4.79 -15.95
CA LEU A 62 -6.57 4.94 -17.01
C LEU A 62 -7.91 5.34 -16.36
N TYR A 63 -8.61 6.32 -16.93
CA TYR A 63 -9.99 6.60 -16.56
C TYR A 63 -10.94 6.23 -17.69
N CYS A 64 -12.08 5.67 -17.33
CA CYS A 64 -13.12 5.33 -18.29
C CYS A 64 -13.93 6.59 -18.66
N THR A 65 -14.08 6.84 -19.96
CA THR A 65 -14.87 7.95 -20.53
C THR A 65 -16.29 7.55 -20.90
N LYS A 66 -16.62 6.25 -20.78
CA LYS A 66 -17.96 5.75 -21.10
C LYS A 66 -19.00 6.30 -20.12
N PRO A 67 -20.15 6.81 -20.61
CA PRO A 67 -21.24 7.26 -19.76
C PRO A 67 -21.69 6.18 -18.75
N GLY A 68 -21.74 6.54 -17.48
CA GLY A 68 -22.08 5.66 -16.34
C GLY A 68 -20.91 4.90 -15.72
N PHE A 69 -19.71 4.99 -16.31
CA PHE A 69 -18.48 4.33 -15.83
C PHE A 69 -17.38 5.34 -15.46
N GLU A 70 -17.70 6.62 -15.34
CA GLU A 70 -16.73 7.72 -15.14
C GLU A 70 -15.92 7.60 -13.83
N LYS A 71 -16.44 6.86 -12.85
CA LYS A 71 -15.78 6.57 -11.57
C LYS A 71 -14.84 5.35 -11.62
N TYR A 72 -14.78 4.65 -12.74
CA TYR A 72 -13.99 3.42 -12.89
C TYR A 72 -12.59 3.80 -13.37
N TYR A 73 -11.65 3.75 -12.42
CA TYR A 73 -10.23 3.97 -12.66
C TYR A 73 -9.51 2.62 -12.62
N THR A 74 -8.66 2.38 -13.60
CA THR A 74 -7.83 1.19 -13.71
C THR A 74 -6.40 1.61 -14.04
N PHE A 75 -5.48 0.68 -14.23
CA PHE A 75 -4.13 0.99 -14.68
C PHE A 75 -3.61 -0.14 -15.55
N ILE A 76 -2.72 0.20 -16.48
CA ILE A 76 -2.00 -0.78 -17.29
C ILE A 76 -0.52 -0.76 -16.92
N ARG A 77 0.08 -1.95 -16.83
CA ARG A 77 1.51 -2.14 -16.58
C ARG A 77 2.31 -2.04 -17.88
N MET A 78 3.39 -1.27 -17.84
CA MET A 78 4.36 -1.15 -18.93
C MET A 78 5.78 -1.05 -18.37
N SER A 79 6.78 -1.54 -19.09
CA SER A 79 8.18 -1.29 -18.74
C SER A 79 8.58 0.16 -19.07
N TYR A 80 9.64 0.65 -18.43
CA TYR A 80 10.22 1.95 -18.79
C TYR A 80 10.51 2.06 -20.29
N GLY A 81 11.18 1.05 -20.86
CA GLY A 81 11.54 1.05 -22.28
C GLY A 81 10.31 1.11 -23.20
N GLN A 82 9.22 0.40 -22.85
CA GLN A 82 7.96 0.49 -23.58
C GLN A 82 7.39 1.90 -23.55
N LEU A 83 7.39 2.56 -22.37
CA LEU A 83 6.92 3.95 -22.25
C LEU A 83 7.78 4.94 -23.03
N MET A 84 9.08 4.68 -23.19
CA MET A 84 9.98 5.52 -23.97
C MET A 84 9.95 5.23 -25.48
N GLY A 85 9.12 4.27 -25.93
CA GLY A 85 9.03 3.91 -27.34
C GLY A 85 10.24 3.12 -27.87
N ASP A 86 11.03 2.48 -26.99
CA ASP A 86 12.13 1.62 -27.43
C ASP A 86 11.56 0.35 -28.08
N PRO A 87 11.81 0.10 -29.38
CA PRO A 87 11.26 -1.05 -30.09
C PRO A 87 11.78 -2.40 -29.57
N ASN A 88 12.90 -2.42 -28.82
CA ASN A 88 13.48 -3.62 -28.24
C ASN A 88 13.17 -3.80 -26.76
N ALA A 89 12.35 -2.91 -26.17
CA ALA A 89 12.02 -2.98 -24.77
C ALA A 89 11.29 -4.29 -24.41
N PRO A 90 11.60 -4.88 -23.23
CA PRO A 90 10.88 -6.04 -22.76
C PRO A 90 9.41 -5.67 -22.53
N ARG A 91 8.52 -6.48 -23.13
CA ARG A 91 7.08 -6.36 -22.91
C ARG A 91 6.69 -7.10 -21.64
N LEU A 92 6.20 -6.36 -20.65
CA LEU A 92 5.70 -6.96 -19.41
C LEU A 92 4.39 -7.71 -19.67
N PRO A 93 4.10 -8.79 -18.91
CA PRO A 93 2.78 -9.40 -18.91
C PRO A 93 1.68 -8.39 -18.63
N VAL A 94 0.62 -8.41 -19.44
CA VAL A 94 -0.54 -7.52 -19.27
C VAL A 94 -1.26 -7.90 -17.98
N ASN A 95 -1.47 -6.92 -17.09
CA ASN A 95 -2.26 -7.14 -15.89
C ASN A 95 -3.74 -7.29 -16.23
N ASN A 96 -4.49 -8.02 -15.40
CA ASN A 96 -5.94 -8.00 -15.52
C ASN A 96 -6.47 -6.57 -15.26
N PRO A 97 -7.47 -6.11 -16.02
CA PRO A 97 -8.15 -4.86 -15.76
C PRO A 97 -8.95 -4.99 -14.46
N VAL A 98 -8.36 -4.44 -13.40
CA VAL A 98 -8.93 -4.36 -12.04
C VAL A 98 -9.04 -2.88 -11.69
N LEU A 99 -9.90 -2.51 -10.74
CA LEU A 99 -9.90 -1.13 -10.28
C LEU A 99 -8.55 -0.84 -9.62
N ALA A 100 -7.95 0.33 -9.87
CA ALA A 100 -6.68 0.70 -9.26
C ALA A 100 -6.76 0.71 -7.72
N THR A 101 -7.96 0.92 -7.17
CA THR A 101 -8.26 0.78 -5.75
C THR A 101 -8.16 -0.67 -5.27
N ASP A 102 -8.58 -1.64 -6.09
CA ASP A 102 -8.65 -3.06 -5.73
C ASP A 102 -7.25 -3.69 -5.57
N THR A 103 -6.23 -3.05 -6.13
CA THR A 103 -4.83 -3.51 -6.09
C THR A 103 -3.99 -2.88 -5.01
N LEU A 104 -4.53 -1.90 -4.27
CA LEU A 104 -3.80 -1.31 -3.15
C LEU A 104 -3.71 -2.31 -2.00
N ARG A 105 -2.52 -2.44 -1.41
CA ARG A 105 -2.29 -3.27 -0.20
C ARG A 105 -3.25 -2.92 0.96
N MET A 106 -3.68 -1.66 1.01
CA MET A 106 -4.63 -1.12 1.98
C MET A 106 -6.11 -1.22 1.57
N HIS A 107 -6.43 -1.81 0.41
CA HIS A 107 -7.78 -1.84 -0.17
C HIS A 107 -8.83 -2.43 0.79
N ARG A 108 -8.46 -3.44 1.58
CA ARG A 108 -9.36 -4.07 2.55
C ARG A 108 -9.90 -3.11 3.60
N TRP A 109 -9.21 -2.00 3.86
CA TRP A 109 -9.65 -0.97 4.80
C TRP A 109 -10.42 0.17 4.11
N TRP A 110 -10.32 0.27 2.79
CA TRP A 110 -10.90 1.35 1.98
C TRP A 110 -12.20 0.92 1.27
N SER A 111 -12.45 -0.39 1.17
CA SER A 111 -13.57 -1.01 0.45
C SER A 111 -14.87 -1.14 1.24
N ARG A 112 -15.25 -0.13 2.05
CA ARG A 112 -16.62 -0.12 2.60
C ARG A 112 -17.63 0.18 1.49
N ARG A 113 -18.71 -0.61 1.46
CA ARG A 113 -19.84 -0.55 0.51
C ARG A 113 -20.60 0.79 0.52
N GLU A 114 -20.27 1.68 1.45
CA GLU A 114 -20.93 2.96 1.72
C GLU A 114 -20.16 4.18 1.16
N GLY A 115 -19.08 3.98 0.41
CA GLY A 115 -18.24 5.05 -0.14
C GLY A 115 -16.85 5.10 0.49
N PRO A 116 -15.97 6.01 0.05
CA PRO A 116 -14.59 6.08 0.52
C PRO A 116 -14.56 6.09 2.05
N ALA A 117 -13.65 5.30 2.64
CA ALA A 117 -13.33 5.42 4.06
C ALA A 117 -13.11 6.91 4.36
N ARG A 118 -13.95 7.48 5.24
CA ARG A 118 -13.99 8.90 5.60
C ARG A 118 -12.58 9.41 5.84
N SER A 119 -11.99 10.01 4.80
CA SER A 119 -10.65 10.56 4.82
C SER A 119 -10.80 12.06 4.59
N GLY A 120 -10.22 12.85 5.49
CA GLY A 120 -10.39 14.30 5.48
C GLY A 120 -11.58 14.78 6.30
N VAL A 121 -12.37 15.70 5.74
CA VAL A 121 -13.37 16.54 6.45
C VAL A 121 -14.43 15.72 7.20
N ASP A 122 -14.87 14.58 6.65
CA ASP A 122 -15.88 13.69 7.26
C ASP A 122 -15.44 13.02 8.58
N THR A 123 -14.14 13.05 8.89
CA THR A 123 -13.60 12.51 10.15
C THR A 123 -13.78 13.49 11.32
N TYR A 124 -14.04 14.77 11.06
CA TYR A 124 -14.21 15.83 12.07
C TYR A 124 -15.68 16.07 12.48
N ASP A 125 -16.63 15.37 11.85
CA ASP A 125 -18.07 15.55 12.09
C ASP A 125 -18.64 14.73 13.27
N LYS A 126 -17.81 13.94 13.95
CA LYS A 126 -18.22 13.28 15.20
C LYS A 126 -17.87 14.17 16.39
N ASP A 127 -18.90 14.64 17.09
CA ASP A 127 -18.80 15.35 18.37
C ASP A 127 -18.85 14.36 19.56
N ASP A 128 -18.11 13.24 19.46
CA ASP A 128 -18.01 12.21 20.50
C ASP A 128 -16.73 12.35 21.36
N GLY A 129 -15.95 13.42 21.11
CA GLY A 129 -14.69 13.69 21.80
C GLY A 129 -13.51 12.83 21.35
N SER A 130 -13.70 11.92 20.37
CA SER A 130 -12.63 11.06 19.88
C SER A 130 -11.77 11.75 18.82
N VAL A 131 -10.47 11.41 18.79
CA VAL A 131 -9.58 11.93 17.75
C VAL A 131 -9.81 11.19 16.43
N PRO A 132 -9.92 11.92 15.30
CA PRO A 132 -10.02 11.35 13.96
C PRO A 132 -9.06 10.20 13.66
N GLY A 133 -9.64 9.05 13.30
CA GLY A 133 -8.93 7.89 12.76
C GLY A 133 -8.30 6.95 13.79
N VAL A 134 -8.56 7.12 15.10
CA VAL A 134 -8.10 6.19 16.14
C VAL A 134 -8.67 4.78 15.92
N ASP A 135 -9.98 4.68 15.69
CA ASP A 135 -10.64 3.37 15.47
C ASP A 135 -10.09 2.67 14.22
N GLN A 136 -9.76 3.46 13.19
CA GLN A 136 -9.14 2.93 11.98
C GLN A 136 -7.73 2.42 12.28
N ASP A 137 -6.91 3.18 13.01
CA ASP A 137 -5.56 2.72 13.38
C ASP A 137 -5.57 1.41 14.17
N LEU A 138 -6.43 1.33 15.19
CA LEU A 138 -6.59 0.13 16.01
C LEU A 138 -7.03 -1.07 15.17
N ARG A 139 -7.98 -0.86 14.25
CA ARG A 139 -8.43 -1.90 13.33
C ARG A 139 -7.33 -2.36 12.39
N GLU A 140 -6.58 -1.45 11.78
CA GLU A 140 -5.52 -1.82 10.83
C GLU A 140 -4.40 -2.60 11.51
N LEU A 141 -4.00 -2.17 12.71
CA LEU A 141 -3.01 -2.87 13.53
C LEU A 141 -3.50 -4.26 13.94
N GLY A 142 -4.75 -4.37 14.40
CA GLY A 142 -5.37 -5.65 14.77
C GLY A 142 -5.50 -6.61 13.60
N ASP A 143 -5.94 -6.13 12.43
CA ASP A 143 -6.13 -6.96 11.23
C ASP A 143 -4.78 -7.56 10.75
N ILE A 144 -3.70 -6.77 10.71
CA ILE A 144 -2.38 -7.31 10.33
C ILE A 144 -1.83 -8.28 11.37
N LEU A 145 -2.02 -7.99 12.66
CA LEU A 145 -1.62 -8.93 13.72
C LEU A 145 -2.37 -10.27 13.60
N GLY A 146 -3.66 -10.22 13.23
CA GLY A 146 -4.45 -11.39 12.89
C GLY A 146 -3.92 -12.17 11.68
N ASP A 147 -3.50 -11.48 10.62
CA ASP A 147 -2.89 -12.12 9.44
C ASP A 147 -1.57 -12.82 9.79
N ILE A 148 -0.75 -12.19 10.63
CA ILE A 148 0.52 -12.78 11.12
C ILE A 148 0.23 -14.07 11.89
N LEU A 149 -0.74 -14.03 12.81
CA LEU A 149 -1.13 -15.21 13.56
C LEU A 149 -1.64 -16.31 12.64
N HIS A 150 -2.49 -15.97 11.67
CA HIS A 150 -3.00 -16.92 10.69
C HIS A 150 -1.87 -17.55 9.85
N PHE A 151 -0.91 -16.74 9.41
CA PHE A 151 0.27 -17.20 8.68
C PHE A 151 1.08 -18.22 9.49
N ALA A 152 1.35 -17.91 10.77
CA ALA A 152 2.06 -18.82 11.66
C ALA A 152 1.28 -20.11 11.95
N GLN A 153 -0.04 -20.03 12.16
CA GLN A 153 -0.91 -21.18 12.40
C GLN A 153 -1.00 -22.14 11.21
N GLN A 154 -0.76 -21.65 9.99
CA GLN A 154 -0.62 -22.48 8.79
C GLN A 154 0.72 -23.24 8.73
N GLY A 155 1.59 -23.08 9.74
CA GLY A 155 2.92 -23.68 9.79
C GLY A 155 3.95 -22.98 8.92
N LYS A 156 3.65 -21.76 8.44
CA LYS A 156 4.57 -20.99 7.61
C LYS A 156 5.60 -20.26 8.47
N GLY A 157 6.83 -20.24 7.99
CA GLY A 157 8.00 -19.72 8.67
C GLY A 157 8.59 -18.45 8.02
N PRO A 158 9.77 -18.02 8.48
CA PRO A 158 10.41 -16.78 8.06
C PRO A 158 10.79 -16.74 6.56
N ASP A 159 10.97 -17.89 5.93
CA ASP A 159 11.40 -18.01 4.53
C ASP A 159 10.22 -18.24 3.56
N ASP A 160 9.00 -18.34 4.08
CA ASP A 160 7.81 -18.62 3.26
C ASP A 160 7.31 -17.38 2.52
N LYS A 161 6.77 -17.63 1.31
CA LYS A 161 6.16 -16.57 0.49
C LYS A 161 5.01 -15.90 1.26
N GLY A 162 5.06 -14.57 1.33
CA GLY A 162 4.10 -13.73 2.05
C GLY A 162 4.63 -13.21 3.40
N LYS A 163 5.69 -13.79 3.97
CA LYS A 163 6.31 -13.26 5.19
C LYS A 163 6.83 -11.84 5.01
N PHE A 164 7.50 -11.56 3.89
CA PHE A 164 8.00 -10.23 3.59
C PHE A 164 6.86 -9.19 3.52
N ASP A 165 5.68 -9.59 3.01
CA ASP A 165 4.53 -8.70 2.98
C ASP A 165 4.10 -8.28 4.36
N LEU A 166 3.92 -9.27 5.23
CA LEU A 166 3.58 -9.06 6.64
C LEU A 166 4.62 -8.18 7.32
N ALA A 167 5.92 -8.37 7.03
CA ALA A 167 6.98 -7.54 7.60
C ALA A 167 6.87 -6.08 7.21
N VAL A 168 6.56 -5.80 5.94
CA VAL A 168 6.39 -4.43 5.45
C VAL A 168 5.11 -3.83 6.03
N ASP A 169 3.96 -4.53 5.96
CA ASP A 169 2.69 -3.99 6.46
C ASP A 169 2.76 -3.73 7.97
N TRP A 170 3.22 -4.72 8.73
CA TRP A 170 3.38 -4.62 10.18
C TRP A 170 4.35 -3.51 10.55
N GLY A 171 5.51 -3.45 9.91
CA GLY A 171 6.52 -2.43 10.15
C GLY A 171 6.01 -1.01 9.87
N THR A 172 5.30 -0.81 8.76
CA THR A 172 4.76 0.51 8.40
C THR A 172 3.66 0.96 9.37
N LEU A 173 2.72 0.09 9.72
CA LEU A 173 1.65 0.44 10.65
C LEU A 173 2.21 0.70 12.06
N LEU A 174 3.14 -0.12 12.52
CA LEU A 174 3.78 0.06 13.83
C LEU A 174 4.63 1.32 13.91
N ALA A 175 5.32 1.73 12.83
CA ALA A 175 6.15 2.93 12.86
C ALA A 175 5.34 4.23 12.85
N GLY A 176 4.15 4.23 12.23
CA GLY A 176 3.32 5.42 12.09
C GLY A 176 2.14 5.46 13.08
N ARG A 177 1.31 4.43 13.07
CA ARG A 177 0.01 4.44 13.75
C ARG A 177 0.13 4.17 15.24
N TYR A 178 0.95 3.20 15.65
CA TYR A 178 1.11 2.87 17.06
C TYR A 178 1.67 4.04 17.90
N PRO A 179 2.76 4.75 17.50
CA PRO A 179 3.22 5.96 18.18
C PRO A 179 2.17 7.07 18.24
N ARG A 180 1.31 7.17 17.22
CA ARG A 180 0.21 8.14 17.19
C ARG A 180 -0.86 7.80 18.24
N LEU A 181 -1.24 6.52 18.35
CA LEU A 181 -2.16 6.04 19.39
C LEU A 181 -1.59 6.28 20.81
N GLN A 182 -0.32 5.94 21.00
CA GLN A 182 0.42 6.21 22.23
C GLN A 182 0.46 7.71 22.57
N TYR A 183 0.65 8.58 21.57
CA TYR A 183 0.56 10.03 21.76
C TYR A 183 -0.82 10.47 22.27
N PHE A 184 -1.91 9.98 21.66
CA PHE A 184 -3.27 10.34 22.08
C PHE A 184 -3.62 9.81 23.47
N GLN A 185 -3.21 8.58 23.80
CA GLN A 185 -3.38 8.00 25.13
C GLN A 185 -2.68 8.88 26.19
N ASN A 186 -1.41 9.25 25.95
CA ASN A 186 -0.63 10.09 26.86
C ASN A 186 -1.19 11.51 27.02
N LYS A 187 -2.00 11.98 26.07
CA LYS A 187 -2.68 13.28 26.14
C LYS A 187 -4.09 13.20 26.71
N GLY A 188 -4.57 12.00 27.08
CA GLY A 188 -5.95 11.80 27.52
C GLY A 188 -6.97 12.16 26.43
N MET A 189 -6.59 11.99 25.17
CA MET A 189 -7.42 12.32 24.00
C MET A 189 -8.17 11.09 23.45
N LEU A 190 -7.97 9.92 24.05
CA LEU A 190 -8.71 8.71 23.73
C LEU A 190 -10.00 8.66 24.56
N THR A 191 -11.07 8.18 23.95
CA THR A 191 -12.25 7.79 24.72
C THR A 191 -11.92 6.54 25.55
N ARG A 192 -12.70 6.27 26.59
CA ARG A 192 -12.53 5.06 27.40
C ARG A 192 -12.55 3.77 26.56
N GLU A 193 -13.47 3.68 25.60
CA GLU A 193 -13.57 2.52 24.70
C GLU A 193 -12.31 2.36 23.84
N GLN A 194 -11.71 3.46 23.40
CA GLN A 194 -10.46 3.45 22.63
C GLN A 194 -9.25 3.08 23.48
N GLU A 195 -9.21 3.51 24.74
CA GLU A 195 -8.17 3.10 25.70
C GLU A 195 -8.26 1.60 26.00
N GLU A 196 -9.46 1.08 26.22
CA GLU A 196 -9.71 -0.35 26.42
C GLU A 196 -9.28 -1.14 25.18
N ALA A 197 -9.68 -0.71 23.98
CA ALA A 197 -9.29 -1.36 22.72
C ALA A 197 -7.77 -1.31 22.45
N LEU A 198 -7.09 -0.20 22.77
CA LEU A 198 -5.63 -0.10 22.67
C LEU A 198 -4.94 -1.05 23.64
N THR A 199 -5.43 -1.14 24.88
CA THR A 199 -4.90 -2.04 25.92
C THR A 199 -5.08 -3.52 25.51
N ASP A 200 -6.23 -3.87 24.95
CA ASP A 200 -6.50 -5.21 24.43
C ASP A 200 -5.55 -5.54 23.28
N PHE A 201 -5.37 -4.61 22.33
CA PHE A 201 -4.41 -4.78 21.24
C PHE A 201 -2.99 -5.01 21.76
N GLU A 202 -2.53 -4.20 22.72
CA GLU A 202 -1.19 -4.32 23.30
C GLU A 202 -0.99 -5.65 24.01
N THR A 203 -2.00 -6.09 24.76
CA THR A 203 -2.00 -7.40 25.43
C THR A 203 -1.85 -8.53 24.41
N VAL A 204 -2.66 -8.53 23.36
CA VAL A 204 -2.59 -9.55 22.30
C VAL A 204 -1.24 -9.52 21.57
N ALA A 205 -0.72 -8.33 21.25
CA ALA A 205 0.57 -8.18 20.59
C ALA A 205 1.74 -8.67 21.46
N THR A 206 1.68 -8.44 22.78
CA THR A 206 2.63 -8.98 23.74
C THR A 206 2.53 -10.50 23.86
N ASP A 207 1.32 -11.07 23.92
CA ASP A 207 1.12 -12.52 23.97
C ASP A 207 1.66 -13.22 22.70
N LEU A 208 1.57 -12.55 21.55
CA LEU A 208 2.10 -13.02 20.27
C LEU A 208 3.59 -12.74 20.05
N GLN A 209 4.29 -12.17 21.03
CA GLN A 209 5.73 -11.88 20.92
C GLN A 209 6.56 -13.07 20.43
N PRO A 210 6.39 -14.31 20.95
CA PRO A 210 7.18 -15.45 20.45
C PRO A 210 6.95 -15.74 18.96
N THR A 211 5.73 -15.54 18.47
CA THR A 211 5.39 -15.71 17.04
C THR A 211 6.04 -14.61 16.19
N LEU A 212 6.00 -13.36 16.66
CA LEU A 212 6.64 -12.23 15.99
C LEU A 212 8.16 -12.43 15.91
N GLU A 213 8.80 -12.86 17.00
CA GLU A 213 10.23 -13.16 17.05
C GLU A 213 10.60 -14.31 16.12
N TYR A 214 9.83 -15.41 16.14
CA TYR A 214 10.03 -16.54 15.24
C TYR A 214 9.99 -16.12 13.76
N LEU A 215 9.04 -15.25 13.40
CA LEU A 215 8.92 -14.70 12.06
C LEU A 215 9.89 -13.53 11.79
N SER A 216 10.79 -13.18 12.72
CA SER A 216 11.69 -12.02 12.60
C SER A 216 10.93 -10.72 12.26
N LEU A 217 9.82 -10.49 12.97
CA LEU A 217 8.98 -9.30 12.88
C LEU A 217 9.18 -8.41 14.12
N PRO A 218 9.04 -7.08 13.99
CA PRO A 218 9.10 -6.18 15.13
C PRO A 218 8.08 -6.52 16.22
N THR A 219 8.49 -6.39 17.48
CA THR A 219 7.60 -6.51 18.65
C THR A 219 7.34 -5.13 19.25
N LEU A 220 6.32 -4.98 20.09
CA LEU A 220 6.10 -3.72 20.84
C LEU A 220 7.32 -3.33 21.68
N ALA A 221 8.01 -4.32 22.27
CA ALA A 221 9.24 -4.10 23.03
C ALA A 221 10.39 -3.57 22.16
N THR A 222 10.51 -4.05 20.91
CA THR A 222 11.53 -3.61 19.96
C THR A 222 11.28 -2.18 19.47
N ILE A 223 10.01 -1.74 19.39
CA ILE A 223 9.67 -0.37 18.97
C ILE A 223 9.94 0.64 20.08
N ALA A 224 9.71 0.26 21.34
CA ALA A 224 10.01 1.10 22.50
C ALA A 224 11.51 1.41 22.65
N ARG A 225 12.36 0.63 21.97
CA ARG A 225 13.82 0.80 21.90
C ARG A 225 14.24 0.76 20.45
N PRO A 226 14.03 1.82 19.65
CA PRO A 226 14.46 1.82 18.27
C PRO A 226 15.94 1.50 18.24
N GLU A 227 16.32 0.37 17.65
CA GLU A 227 17.72 0.04 17.43
C GLU A 227 18.32 1.23 16.68
N ALA A 228 19.32 1.87 17.29
CA ALA A 228 20.23 2.71 16.54
C ALA A 228 20.95 1.79 15.58
N ARG A 229 20.37 1.59 14.38
CA ARG A 229 21.08 0.91 13.30
C ARG A 229 22.29 1.77 12.98
N THR A 230 23.44 1.41 13.55
CA THR A 230 24.73 1.88 13.08
C THR A 230 24.92 1.35 11.68
N HIS A 231 24.49 2.13 10.69
CA HIS A 231 24.87 1.88 9.31
C HIS A 231 26.38 2.15 9.23
N GLU A 232 27.18 1.10 8.99
CA GLU A 232 28.64 1.24 8.79
C GLU A 232 29.00 2.22 7.65
N ALA A 233 28.03 2.59 6.81
CA ALA A 233 28.17 3.56 5.72
C ALA A 233 28.25 5.04 6.13
N HIS A 234 28.12 5.38 7.43
CA HIS A 234 28.19 6.78 7.89
C HIS A 234 29.39 7.13 8.79
N HIS A 235 30.30 6.17 9.06
CA HIS A 235 31.54 6.42 9.81
C HIS A 235 32.78 6.52 8.93
N ASP A 236 32.67 7.20 7.79
CA ASP A 236 33.85 7.54 7.00
C ASP A 236 33.75 8.96 6.42
N LYS A 237 33.67 9.95 7.33
CA LYS A 237 34.14 11.32 7.08
C LYS A 237 34.76 11.92 8.35
N THR A 238 36.06 11.59 8.50
CA THR A 238 37.17 12.49 8.85
C THR A 238 37.14 13.28 10.17
N THR A 239 38.12 12.95 11.02
CA THR A 239 39.06 13.89 11.68
C THR A 239 39.28 15.20 10.94
#